data_AF-A0A496R3L6-F1
#
_entry.id   AF-A0A496R3L6-F1
#
_cell.length_a   1.000
_cell.length_b   1.000
_cell.length_c   1.000
_cell.angle_alpha   90.00
_cell.angle_beta   90.00
_cell.angle_gamma   90.00
#
_symmetry.space_group_name_H-M   'P 1'
#
loop_
_entity.id
_entity.type
_entity.pdbx_description
1 polymer ?
#
loop_
_entity_poly.entity_id
_entity_poly.type
_entity_poly.pdbx_seq_one_letter_code
_entity_poly.pdbx_strand_id
1 'polypeptide(L)'
;MGTVKVNVDPGICGLKSEITIHSQDMMSATVSIESDCPDIRKIGENIKEIDSMKDVFAKLGDSSVYKLGKTFCSHGTCPVPGAILKGVEAACGLALPKDVHIEITKVD
;
A
#
# COMPACT_ATOMS: atom_id res chain seq x y z
N MET A 1 -6.73 -15.91 2.18
CA MET A 1 -5.86 -15.59 3.32
C MET A 1 -4.50 -16.22 3.08
N GLY A 2 -3.43 -15.49 3.37
CA GLY A 2 -2.07 -15.90 3.09
C GLY A 2 -1.14 -14.71 2.92
N THR A 3 -0.01 -14.95 2.25
CA THR A 3 0.99 -13.92 1.96
C THR A 3 0.84 -13.39 0.55
N VAL A 4 0.80 -12.06 0.42
CA VAL A 4 0.81 -11.34 -0.86
C VAL A 4 2.04 -10.45 -0.91
N LYS A 5 2.72 -10.45 -2.05
CA LYS A 5 3.79 -9.51 -2.36
C LYS A 5 3.30 -8.48 -3.39
N VAL A 6 3.55 -7.21 -3.13
CA VAL A 6 3.24 -6.10 -4.02
C VAL A 6 4.52 -5.36 -4.35
N ASN A 7 4.84 -5.31 -5.63
CA ASN A 7 5.97 -4.54 -6.14
C ASN A 7 5.45 -3.25 -6.75
N VAL A 8 5.98 -2.11 -6.32
CA VAL A 8 5.54 -0.79 -6.77
C VAL A 8 6.67 -0.13 -7.55
N ASP A 9 6.42 0.11 -8.83
CA ASP A 9 7.18 1.06 -9.63
C ASP A 9 6.46 2.42 -9.58
N PRO A 10 7.02 3.44 -8.90
CA PRO A 10 6.33 4.72 -8.70
C PRO A 10 6.41 5.66 -9.91
N GLY A 11 6.98 5.23 -11.03
CA GLY A 11 7.22 6.07 -12.20
C GLY A 11 8.48 6.92 -12.04
N ILE A 12 8.42 8.18 -12.45
CA ILE A 12 9.62 9.01 -12.72
C ILE A 12 10.54 9.24 -11.51
N CYS A 13 10.05 9.17 -10.27
CA CYS A 13 10.92 9.30 -9.11
C CYS A 13 11.87 8.10 -8.93
N GLY A 14 11.52 6.93 -9.49
CA GLY A 14 12.35 5.72 -9.49
C GLY A 14 12.54 5.03 -8.14
N LEU A 15 11.92 5.52 -7.06
CA LEU A 15 12.10 5.00 -5.69
C LEU A 15 11.19 3.78 -5.45
N LYS A 16 11.64 2.60 -5.86
CA LYS A 16 10.84 1.37 -5.84
C LYS A 16 10.49 0.92 -4.42
N SER A 17 9.40 0.17 -4.29
CA SER A 17 8.99 -0.44 -3.02
C SER A 17 8.53 -1.89 -3.20
N GLU A 18 8.97 -2.78 -2.32
CA GLU A 18 8.43 -4.13 -2.15
C GLU A 18 7.64 -4.16 -0.84
N ILE A 19 6.37 -4.57 -0.90
CA ILE A 19 5.48 -4.67 0.24
C ILE A 19 5.10 -6.14 0.39
N THR A 20 5.36 -6.73 1.55
CA THR A 20 4.89 -8.07 1.90
C THR A 20 3.77 -7.95 2.92
N ILE A 21 2.59 -8.49 2.58
CA ILE A 21 1.40 -8.50 3.42
C ILE A 21 1.09 -9.93 3.79
N HIS A 22 0.89 -10.21 5.07
CA HIS A 22 0.46 -11.51 5.54
C HIS A 22 -0.82 -11.39 6.36
N SER A 23 -1.74 -12.31 6.14
CA SER A 23 -3.02 -12.33 6.84
C SER A 23 -3.41 -13.78 7.19
N GLN A 24 -3.72 -13.99 8.47
CA GLN A 24 -4.17 -15.28 9.02
C GLN A 24 -5.68 -15.43 9.06
N ASP A 25 -6.43 -14.36 8.78
CA ASP A 25 -7.88 -14.32 8.74
C ASP A 25 -8.37 -13.30 7.69
N MET A 26 -9.66 -13.02 7.64
CA MET A 26 -10.17 -11.96 6.75
C MET A 26 -10.03 -10.56 7.36
N MET A 27 -9.74 -10.45 8.65
CA MET A 27 -9.95 -9.23 9.43
C MET A 27 -8.68 -8.40 9.61
N SER A 28 -7.52 -9.03 9.80
CA SER A 28 -6.27 -8.34 10.09
C SER A 28 -5.14 -8.69 9.14
N ALA A 29 -4.24 -7.74 8.90
CA ALA A 29 -3.06 -7.94 8.07
C ALA A 29 -1.81 -7.31 8.69
N THR A 30 -0.70 -8.05 8.68
CA THR A 30 0.63 -7.52 8.97
C THR A 30 1.32 -7.10 7.69
N VAL A 31 2.01 -5.96 7.73
CA VAL A 31 2.67 -5.38 6.55
C VAL A 31 4.15 -5.15 6.85
N SER A 32 5.01 -5.61 5.95
CA SER A 32 6.43 -5.27 5.89
C SER A 32 6.72 -4.50 4.61
N ILE A 33 7.53 -3.44 4.69
CA ILE A 33 7.83 -2.57 3.55
C ILE A 33 9.34 -2.40 3.43
N GLU A 34 9.87 -2.75 2.26
CA GLU A 34 11.19 -2.37 1.80
C GLU A 34 11.02 -1.31 0.71
N SER A 35 11.71 -0.17 0.82
CA SER A 35 11.53 0.94 -0.13
C SER A 35 12.81 1.73 -0.30
N ASP A 36 13.04 2.25 -1.50
CA ASP A 36 14.09 3.24 -1.75
C ASP A 36 13.69 4.64 -1.26
N CYS A 37 12.40 4.88 -0.99
CA CYS A 37 11.90 6.17 -0.53
C CYS A 37 11.95 6.28 1.00
N PRO A 38 12.65 7.30 1.58
CA PRO A 38 12.74 7.46 3.03
C PRO A 38 11.40 7.77 3.69
N ASP A 39 10.49 8.44 3.00
CA ASP A 39 9.16 8.74 3.52
C ASP A 39 8.28 7.48 3.61
N ILE A 40 8.41 6.58 2.63
CA ILE A 40 7.71 5.28 2.65
C ILE A 40 8.29 4.36 3.73
N ARG A 41 9.61 4.38 3.95
CA ARG A 41 10.22 3.65 5.09
C ARG A 41 9.60 4.05 6.41
N LYS A 42 9.40 5.36 6.66
CA LYS A 42 8.72 5.85 7.88
C LYS A 42 7.29 5.33 7.99
N ILE A 43 6.56 5.19 6.88
CA ILE A 43 5.25 4.53 6.91
C ILE A 43 5.43 3.07 7.37
N GLY A 44 6.36 2.32 6.78
CA GLY A 44 6.65 0.93 7.17
C GLY A 44 7.09 0.75 8.63
N GLU A 45 7.81 1.71 9.20
CA GLU A 45 8.24 1.71 10.60
C GLU A 45 7.08 1.97 11.58
N ASN A 46 6.04 2.67 11.13
CA ASN A 46 4.91 3.10 11.97
C ASN A 46 3.60 2.35 11.66
N ILE A 47 3.55 1.62 10.54
CA ILE A 47 2.44 0.76 10.20
C ILE A 47 2.48 -0.46 11.11
N LYS A 48 1.36 -0.71 11.79
CA LYS A 48 1.19 -1.88 12.64
C LYS A 48 0.34 -2.89 11.87
N GLU A 49 -0.43 -3.67 12.61
CA GLU A 49 -1.51 -4.45 12.04
C GLU A 49 -2.60 -3.51 11.46
N ILE A 50 -3.07 -3.85 10.26
CA ILE A 50 -4.14 -3.15 9.56
C ILE A 50 -5.44 -3.91 9.77
N ASP A 51 -6.48 -3.22 10.23
CA ASP A 51 -7.85 -3.73 10.22
C ASP A 51 -8.40 -3.60 8.80
N SER A 52 -8.45 -4.72 8.09
CA SER A 52 -8.84 -4.73 6.68
C SER A 52 -10.27 -4.21 6.47
N MET A 53 -11.21 -4.56 7.35
CA MET A 53 -12.61 -4.17 7.23
C MET A 53 -12.79 -2.66 7.42
N LYS A 54 -11.96 -2.06 8.27
CA LYS A 54 -11.97 -0.62 8.49
C LYS A 54 -11.20 0.13 7.41
N ASP A 55 -10.00 -0.33 7.06
CA ASP A 55 -9.05 0.40 6.22
C ASP A 55 -9.35 0.29 4.73
N VAL A 56 -9.71 -0.90 4.24
CA VAL A 56 -10.02 -1.13 2.83
C VAL A 56 -11.31 -0.43 2.43
N PHE A 57 -12.31 -0.44 3.31
CA PHE A 57 -13.62 0.18 3.07
C PHE A 57 -13.71 1.63 3.58
N ALA A 58 -12.61 2.19 4.11
CA ALA A 58 -12.55 3.60 4.47
C ALA A 58 -12.75 4.49 3.24
N LYS A 59 -13.23 5.72 3.48
CA LYS A 59 -13.17 6.76 2.44
C LYS A 59 -11.71 7.06 2.12
N LEU A 60 -11.46 7.50 0.88
CA LEU A 60 -10.12 7.90 0.44
C LEU A 60 -9.54 8.94 1.41
N GLY A 61 -8.34 8.69 1.93
CA GLY A 61 -7.69 9.55 2.92
C GLY A 61 -7.92 9.16 4.39
N ASP A 62 -8.95 8.37 4.70
CA ASP A 62 -9.35 8.10 6.10
C ASP A 62 -8.76 6.80 6.69
N SER A 63 -8.24 5.90 5.85
CA SER A 63 -7.52 4.70 6.30
C SER A 63 -6.31 5.07 7.18
N SER A 64 -5.90 4.17 8.06
CA SER A 64 -4.66 4.30 8.83
C SER A 64 -3.43 4.48 7.93
N VAL A 65 -3.39 3.79 6.78
CA VAL A 65 -2.31 3.91 5.79
C VAL A 65 -2.22 5.33 5.24
N TYR A 66 -3.36 5.91 4.81
CA TYR A 66 -3.40 7.28 4.31
C TYR A 66 -3.14 8.32 5.40
N LYS A 67 -3.50 8.06 6.67
CA LYS A 67 -3.15 8.93 7.81
C LYS A 67 -1.64 8.95 8.08
N LEU A 68 -0.98 7.79 7.97
CA LEU A 68 0.48 7.70 8.01
C LEU A 68 1.08 8.41 6.78
N GLY A 69 0.51 8.19 5.60
CA GLY A 69 0.88 8.89 4.36
C GLY A 69 0.79 10.42 4.51
N LYS A 70 -0.27 10.95 5.11
CA LYS A 70 -0.43 12.38 5.39
C LYS A 70 0.65 12.92 6.34
N THR A 71 1.12 12.09 7.26
CA THR A 71 2.13 12.47 8.25
C THR A 71 3.54 12.41 7.65
N PHE A 72 3.84 11.38 6.87
CA PHE A 72 5.22 11.05 6.47
C PHE A 72 5.51 11.22 4.98
N CYS A 73 4.52 11.07 4.09
CA CYS A 73 4.71 11.12 2.64
C CYS A 73 4.56 12.54 2.12
N SER A 74 5.67 13.10 1.64
CA SER A 74 5.69 14.46 1.08
C SER A 74 5.04 14.57 -0.31
N HIS A 75 4.75 13.43 -0.96
CA HIS A 75 4.22 13.38 -2.33
C HIS A 75 2.79 12.82 -2.36
N GLY A 76 1.80 13.71 -2.47
CA GLY A 76 0.37 13.36 -2.34
C GLY A 76 -0.18 12.38 -3.39
N THR A 77 0.51 12.22 -4.53
CA THR A 77 0.11 11.27 -5.60
C THR A 77 0.97 10.01 -5.63
N CYS A 78 1.79 9.77 -4.59
CA CYS A 78 2.55 8.54 -4.49
C CYS A 78 1.60 7.33 -4.57
N PRO A 79 1.85 6.33 -5.44
CA PRO A 79 0.99 5.16 -5.55
C PRO A 79 1.15 4.19 -4.38
N VAL A 80 2.26 4.28 -3.62
CA VAL A 80 2.63 3.30 -2.59
C VAL A 80 1.58 3.16 -1.47
N PRO A 81 1.02 4.23 -0.88
CA PRO A 81 -0.05 4.09 0.13
C PRO A 81 -1.27 3.33 -0.39
N GLY A 82 -1.66 3.57 -1.64
CA GLY A 82 -2.74 2.81 -2.29
C GLY A 82 -2.37 1.34 -2.52
N ALA A 83 -1.12 1.09 -2.92
CA ALA A 83 -0.61 -0.26 -3.16
C ALA A 83 -0.59 -1.13 -1.88
N ILE A 84 -0.31 -0.54 -0.72
CA ILE A 84 -0.41 -1.23 0.59
C ILE A 84 -1.84 -1.75 0.78
N LEU A 85 -2.85 -0.89 0.62
CA LEU A 85 -4.26 -1.27 0.78
C LEU A 85 -4.70 -2.32 -0.25
N LYS A 86 -4.24 -2.22 -1.51
CA LYS A 86 -4.46 -3.26 -2.53
C LYS A 86 -3.85 -4.61 -2.15
N GLY A 87 -2.67 -4.59 -1.54
CA GLY A 87 -2.05 -5.79 -0.98
C GLY A 87 -2.89 -6.42 0.13
N VAL A 88 -3.45 -5.58 1.03
CA VAL A 88 -4.35 -6.03 2.11
C VAL A 88 -5.64 -6.63 1.54
N GLU A 89 -6.27 -6.00 0.55
CA GLU A 89 -7.45 -6.54 -0.13
C GLU A 89 -7.21 -7.99 -0.60
N ALA A 90 -6.08 -8.23 -1.25
CA ALA A 90 -5.73 -9.56 -1.76
C ALA A 90 -5.35 -10.54 -0.64
N ALA A 91 -4.54 -10.10 0.34
CA ALA A 91 -4.06 -10.96 1.42
C ALA A 91 -5.21 -11.45 2.31
N CYS A 92 -6.14 -10.57 2.66
CA CYS A 92 -7.33 -10.88 3.47
C CYS A 92 -8.43 -11.60 2.68
N GLY A 93 -8.26 -11.78 1.35
CA GLY A 93 -9.26 -12.44 0.50
C GLY A 93 -10.51 -11.62 0.22
N LEU A 94 -10.41 -10.29 0.35
CA LEU A 94 -11.47 -9.34 -0.03
C LEU A 94 -11.50 -9.10 -1.55
N ALA A 95 -10.38 -9.31 -2.23
CA ALA A 95 -10.27 -9.30 -3.68
C ALA A 95 -9.34 -10.42 -4.19
N LEU A 96 -9.51 -10.81 -5.45
CA LEU A 96 -8.55 -11.69 -6.13
C LEU A 96 -7.30 -10.91 -6.52
N PRO A 97 -6.09 -11.51 -6.45
CA PRO A 97 -4.87 -10.88 -6.89
C PRO A 97 -4.94 -10.52 -8.39
N LYS A 98 -4.77 -9.24 -8.70
CA LYS A 98 -4.64 -8.72 -10.06
C LYS A 98 -3.84 -7.43 -10.05
N ASP A 99 -2.94 -7.30 -11.02
CA ASP A 99 -2.09 -6.12 -11.13
C ASP A 99 -2.92 -4.86 -11.45
N VAL A 100 -2.55 -3.75 -10.80
CA VAL A 100 -3.05 -2.41 -11.08
C VAL A 100 -1.97 -1.66 -11.83
N HIS A 101 -2.33 -1.06 -12.96
CA HIS A 101 -1.40 -0.35 -13.84
C HIS A 101 -1.85 1.10 -14.01
N ILE A 102 -0.89 2.04 -13.99
CA ILE A 102 -1.10 3.44 -14.39
C ILE A 102 -0.22 3.68 -15.61
N GLU A 103 -0.83 3.98 -16.74
CA GLU A 103 -0.12 4.35 -17.97
C GLU A 103 -0.18 5.87 -18.14
N ILE A 104 0.97 6.49 -18.41
CA ILE A 104 1.09 7.93 -18.62
C ILE A 104 1.71 8.16 -20.00
N THR A 105 0.95 8.81 -20.89
CA THR A 105 1.41 9.21 -22.22
C THR A 105 1.27 10.71 -22.37
N LYS A 106 2.34 11.37 -22.80
CA LYS A 106 2.29 12.77 -23.23
C LYS A 106 1.81 12.80 -24.69
N VAL A 107 0.77 13.57 -25.02
CA VAL A 107 0.12 13.58 -26.35
C VAL A 107 0.34 14.88 -27.13
N ASP A 108 1.33 15.67 -26.72
CA ASP A 108 1.76 16.95 -27.30
C ASP A 108 3.28 17.00 -27.55
#